data_AF-A0A2V7C5P3-F1
#
_entry.id   AF-A0A2V7C5P3-F1
#
_cell.length_a   1.000
_cell.length_b   1.000
_cell.length_c   1.000
_cell.angle_alpha   90.00
_cell.angle_beta   90.00
_cell.angle_gamma   90.00
#
_symmetry.space_group_name_H-M   'P 1'
#
loop_
_entity.id
_entity.type
_entity.pdbx_description
1 polymer ?
#
loop_
_entity_poly.entity_id
_entity_poly.type
_entity_poly.pdbx_seq_one_letter_code
_entity_poly.pdbx_strand_id
1 'polypeptide(L)' 'MIALRRAEARGHFDFGWLDTFHTFSFGEYYDPGQMGFRALRVLNEDRVQPGRGFPTHGHRDMEI' A
#
# COMPACT_ATOMS: atom_id res chain seq x y z
N MET A 1 8.86 -18.20 -14.04
CA MET A 1 7.60 -18.52 -13.34
C MET A 1 6.83 -17.23 -13.15
N ILE A 2 5.53 -17.20 -13.42
CA ILE A 2 4.66 -16.03 -13.24
C ILE A 2 3.72 -16.28 -12.06
N ALA A 3 3.53 -15.28 -11.20
CA ALA A 3 2.62 -15.34 -10.07
C ALA A 3 1.61 -14.20 -10.19
N LEU A 4 0.31 -14.53 -10.07
CA LEU A 4 -0.76 -13.54 -10.12
C LEU A 4 -1.09 -13.04 -8.72
N ARG A 5 -0.97 -11.73 -8.50
CA ARG A 5 -1.51 -11.05 -7.32
C ARG A 5 -2.86 -10.44 -7.69
N ARG A 6 -3.95 -11.06 -7.24
CA ARG A 6 -5.30 -10.59 -7.52
C ARG A 6 -5.67 -9.38 -6.66
N ALA A 7 -6.54 -8.54 -7.18
CA ALA A 7 -6.93 -7.28 -6.52
C ALA A 7 -7.63 -7.50 -5.16
N GLU A 8 -8.46 -8.53 -5.05
CA GLU A 8 -9.23 -8.87 -3.84
C GLU A 8 -8.40 -9.50 -2.71
N ALA A 9 -7.19 -9.99 -3.03
CA ALA A 9 -6.30 -10.60 -2.05
C ALA A 9 -5.40 -9.56 -1.34
N ARG A 10 -5.46 -8.29 -1.77
CA ARG A 10 -4.67 -7.18 -1.20
C ARG A 10 -5.17 -6.81 0.19
N GLY A 11 -4.29 -6.27 1.03
CA GLY A 11 -4.72 -5.64 2.28
C GLY A 11 -5.64 -4.46 1.97
N HIS A 12 -6.75 -4.32 2.69
CA HIS A 12 -7.73 -3.27 2.45
C HIS A 12 -8.08 -2.56 3.76
N PHE A 13 -8.00 -1.24 3.74
CA PHE A 13 -8.33 -0.38 4.88
C PHE A 13 -9.15 0.80 4.38
N ASP A 14 -10.20 1.12 5.12
CA ASP A 14 -11.02 2.31 4.91
C ASP A 14 -10.99 3.15 6.18
N PHE A 15 -10.35 4.32 6.07
CA PHE A 15 -10.24 5.31 7.15
C PHE A 15 -11.32 6.39 7.07
N GLY A 16 -12.38 6.16 6.29
CA GLY A 16 -13.45 7.09 5.97
C GLY A 16 -13.07 8.13 4.93
N TRP A 17 -11.88 8.76 5.05
CA TRP A 17 -11.38 9.75 4.09
C TRP A 17 -10.41 9.17 3.04
N LEU A 18 -9.87 7.99 3.32
CA LEU A 18 -8.92 7.24 2.49
C LEU A 18 -9.39 5.79 2.40
N ASP A 19 -9.64 5.34 1.17
CA ASP A 19 -9.85 3.93 0.81
C ASP A 19 -8.56 3.44 0.14
N THR A 20 -7.83 2.52 0.79
CA THR A 20 -6.49 2.10 0.38
C THR A 20 -6.36 0.58 0.25
N PHE A 21 -5.67 0.15 -0.81
CA PHE A 21 -5.31 -1.25 -1.03
C PHE A 21 -3.79 -1.43 -1.07
N HIS A 22 -3.27 -2.33 -0.23
CA HIS A 22 -1.85 -2.63 -0.10
C HIS A 22 -1.49 -3.92 -0.84
N THR A 23 -0.68 -3.81 -1.89
CA THR A 23 -0.19 -4.99 -2.63
C THR A 23 0.75 -5.83 -1.78
N PHE A 24 1.67 -5.15 -1.08
CA PHE A 24 2.67 -5.71 -0.18
C PHE A 24 2.41 -5.27 1.27
N SER A 25 3.00 -5.95 2.25
CA SER A 25 2.95 -5.60 3.67
C SER A 25 3.36 -4.15 3.91
N PHE A 26 2.46 -3.37 4.49
CA PHE A 26 2.63 -1.93 4.72
C PHE A 26 1.66 -1.45 5.81
N GLY A 27 2.11 -0.53 6.67
CA GLY A 27 1.29 -0.06 7.79
C GLY A 27 0.89 -1.20 8.73
N GLU A 28 -0.41 -1.34 8.99
CA GLU A 28 -0.97 -2.41 9.81
C GLU A 28 -1.22 -3.72 9.03
N TYR A 29 -1.09 -3.70 7.70
CA TYR A 29 -1.20 -4.89 6.87
C TYR A 29 0.09 -5.73 6.89
N TYR A 30 -0.04 -7.01 7.24
CA TYR A 30 1.06 -7.95 7.23
C TYR A 30 0.69 -9.27 6.53
N ASP A 31 1.43 -9.60 5.49
CA ASP A 31 1.43 -10.88 4.79
C ASP A 31 2.89 -11.30 4.50
N PRO A 32 3.42 -12.36 5.15
CA PRO A 32 4.81 -12.78 4.96
C PRO A 32 5.09 -13.28 3.53
N GLY A 33 4.06 -13.64 2.75
CA GLY A 33 4.18 -13.99 1.34
C GLY A 33 4.20 -12.79 0.39
N GLN A 34 3.91 -11.58 0.86
CA GLN A 34 3.80 -10.35 0.06
C GLN A 34 4.65 -9.23 0.68
N MET A 35 5.94 -9.48 0.94
CA MET A 35 6.83 -8.47 1.54
C MET A 35 7.43 -7.47 0.53
N GLY A 36 7.35 -7.75 -0.77
CA GLY A 36 7.93 -6.95 -1.84
C GLY A 36 8.32 -7.78 -3.05
N PHE A 37 8.70 -7.11 -4.14
CA PHE A 37 9.21 -7.76 -5.35
C PHE A 37 10.51 -7.09 -5.82
N ARG A 38 11.64 -7.77 -5.60
CA ARG A 38 12.98 -7.20 -5.84
C ARG A 38 13.14 -5.88 -5.08
N ALA A 39 13.36 -4.78 -5.79
CA ALA A 39 13.48 -3.44 -5.18
C ALA A 39 12.12 -2.81 -4.84
N LEU A 40 11.01 -3.26 -5.46
CA LEU A 40 9.69 -2.70 -5.20
C LEU A 40 9.20 -3.15 -3.82
N ARG A 41 9.08 -2.21 -2.88
CA ARG A 41 8.69 -2.50 -1.49
C ARG A 41 7.22 -2.24 -1.21
N VAL A 42 6.67 -1.16 -1.77
CA VAL A 42 5.29 -0.73 -1.51
C VAL A 42 4.63 -0.40 -2.84
N LEU A 43 3.37 -0.81 -2.99
CA LEU A 43 2.51 -0.45 -4.10
C LEU A 43 1.09 -0.33 -3.55
N ASN A 44 0.66 0.91 -3.33
CA ASN A 44 -0.64 1.25 -2.80
C ASN A 44 -1.56 1.77 -3.90
N GLU A 45 -2.83 1.40 -3.83
CA GLU A 45 -3.89 2.06 -4.58
C GLU A 45 -4.71 2.88 -3.59
N ASP A 46 -4.54 4.20 -3.64
CA ASP A 46 -5.14 5.13 -2.68
C ASP A 46 -6.24 5.96 -3.35
N ARG A 47 -7.45 5.92 -2.80
CA ARG A 47 -8.55 6.82 -3.16
C ARG A 47 -8.77 7.80 -2.02
N VAL A 48 -8.39 9.05 -2.26
CA VAL A 48 -8.47 10.14 -1.27
C VAL A 48 -9.70 11.00 -1.55
N GLN A 49 -10.51 11.25 -0.52
CA GLN A 49 -11.65 12.16 -0.63
C GLN A 49 -11.21 13.60 -0.99
N PRO A 50 -12.05 14.37 -1.72
CA PRO A 50 -11.76 15.76 -2.03
C PRO A 50 -11.46 16.60 -0.77
N GLY A 51 -10.41 17.42 -0.83
CA GLY A 51 -10.01 18.30 0.28
C GLY A 51 -9.32 17.60 1.46
N ARG A 52 -8.99 16.31 1.33
CA ARG A 52 -8.24 15.52 2.31
C ARG A 52 -6.85 15.17 1.77
N GLY A 53 -5.99 14.68 2.66
CA GLY A 53 -4.63 14.30 2.31
C GLY A 53 -3.84 13.88 3.55
N PHE A 54 -2.64 13.40 3.30
CA PHE A 54 -1.72 13.01 4.36
C PHE A 54 -1.08 14.27 4.98
N PRO A 55 -0.93 14.31 6.32
CA PRO A 55 -0.20 15.40 6.97
C PRO A 55 1.28 15.36 6.55
N THR A 56 2.02 16.45 6.75
CA THR A 56 3.47 16.47 6.53
C THR A 56 4.15 15.35 7.32
N HIS A 57 4.93 14.52 6.64
CA HIS A 57 5.69 13.41 7.22
C HIS A 57 7.03 13.24 6.50
N GLY A 58 8.00 12.64 7.18
CA GLY A 58 9.35 12.45 6.64
C GLY A 58 9.49 11.12 5.89
N HIS A 59 10.35 11.12 4.87
CA HIS A 59 10.85 9.92 4.19
C HIS A 59 12.38 9.92 4.21
N ARG A 60 12.99 8.74 4.15
CA ARG A 60 14.44 8.57 4.14
C ARG A 60 14.81 7.29 3.37
N ASP A 61 15.90 7.34 2.62
CA ASP A 61 16.51 6.20 1.92
C ASP A 61 15.50 5.39 1.05
N MET A 62 14.54 6.10 0.43
CA MET A 62 13.48 5.54 -0.41
C MET A 62 13.22 6.43 -1.61
N GLU A 63 13.04 5.81 -2.77
CA GLU A 63 12.50 6.46 -3.97
C GLU A 63 10.98 6.23 -3.95
N ILE A 64 10.19 7.32 -3.99
CA ILE A 64 8.72 7.32 -3.88
C ILE A 64 8.11 7.93 -5.13
#